data_AF-A0A3A9K076-F1
#
_entry.id   AF-A0A3A9K076-F1
#
_cell.length_a   1.000
_cell.length_b   1.000
_cell.length_c   1.000
_cell.angle_alpha   90.00
_cell.angle_beta   90.00
_cell.angle_gamma   90.00
#
_symmetry.space_group_name_H-M   'P 1'
#
loop_
_entity.id
_entity.type
_entity.pdbx_description
1 polymer ?
#
loop_
_entity_poly.entity_id
_entity_poly.type
_entity_poly.pdbx_seq_one_letter_code
_entity_poly.pdbx_strand_id
1 'polypeptide(L)' 'MGNMDDMNRNYHMDMKLAEAYVPMQIYGDTFDLRTALNYGTLFPELYRPYPRRPAA' A
#
# COMPACT_ATOMS: atom_id res chain seq x y z
N MET A 1 -5.46 12.01 34.69
CA MET A 1 -5.98 12.14 33.31
C MET A 1 -4.78 12.35 32.40
N GLY A 2 -4.40 11.34 31.62
CA GLY A 2 -3.27 11.46 30.69
C GLY A 2 -3.60 12.47 29.60
N ASN A 3 -2.66 13.34 29.27
CA ASN A 3 -2.84 14.38 28.26
C ASN A 3 -3.21 13.75 26.91
N MET A 4 -4.26 14.26 26.28
CA MET A 4 -4.74 13.83 24.96
C MET A 4 -3.61 13.89 23.91
N ASP A 5 -2.66 14.81 24.10
CA ASP A 5 -1.50 15.05 23.26
C ASP A 5 -0.48 13.88 23.28
N ASP A 6 -0.36 13.17 24.41
CA ASP A 6 0.54 12.02 24.54
C ASP A 6 -0.01 10.78 23.81
N MET A 7 -1.34 10.60 23.78
CA MET A 7 -1.96 9.54 22.96
C MET A 7 -1.78 9.83 21.46
N ASN A 8 -1.98 11.07 21.03
CA ASN A 8 -1.90 11.46 19.63
C ASN A 8 -0.49 11.27 19.04
N ARG A 9 0.57 11.62 19.79
CA ARG A 9 1.95 11.38 19.34
C ARG A 9 2.27 9.91 19.14
N ASN A 10 1.73 9.02 19.98
CA ASN A 10 2.01 7.59 19.91
C ASN A 10 1.31 6.90 18.72
N TYR A 11 0.13 7.38 18.30
CA TYR A 11 -0.61 6.81 17.16
C TYR A 11 0.10 7.02 15.80
N HIS A 12 0.93 8.06 15.68
CA HIS A 12 1.60 8.39 14.42
C HIS A 12 2.97 7.71 14.25
N MET A 13 3.60 7.24 15.33
CA MET A 13 4.95 6.66 15.28
C MET A 13 4.98 5.30 14.55
N ASP A 14 3.86 4.58 14.53
CA ASP A 14 3.75 3.26 13.88
C ASP A 14 3.21 3.32 12.44
N MET A 15 2.84 4.50 11.94
CA MET A 15 2.35 4.67 10.57
C MET A 15 3.49 4.96 9.61
N LYS A 16 3.63 4.14 8.57
CA LYS A 16 4.55 4.43 7.46
C LYS A 16 4.02 5.61 6.64
N LEU A 17 4.92 6.51 6.25
CA LEU A 17 4.61 7.59 5.30
C LEU A 17 4.14 7.00 3.97
N ALA A 18 3.31 7.75 3.25
CA ALA A 18 2.93 7.39 1.89
C ALA A 18 4.17 7.48 0.98
N GLU A 19 4.46 6.40 0.25
CA GLU A 19 5.62 6.31 -0.63
C GLU A 19 5.13 6.23 -2.09
N ALA A 20 5.75 7.03 -2.97
CA ALA A 20 5.56 6.96 -4.41
C ALA A 20 6.89 6.59 -5.06
N TYR A 21 6.92 5.47 -5.76
CA TYR A 21 8.11 4.98 -6.46
C TYR A 21 7.90 5.02 -7.96
N VAL A 22 8.93 5.45 -8.70
CA VAL A 22 9.00 5.31 -10.15
C VAL A 22 10.08 4.26 -10.46
N PRO A 23 9.73 2.96 -10.50
CA PRO A 23 10.71 1.92 -10.80
C PRO A 23 11.14 2.01 -12.27
N MET A 24 12.40 1.67 -12.55
CA MET A 24 12.83 1.39 -13.93
C MET A 24 12.08 0.13 -14.40
N GLN A 25 11.19 0.30 -15.37
CA GLN A 25 10.33 -0.78 -15.88
C GLN A 25 10.83 -1.25 -17.25
N ILE A 26 11.10 -2.55 -17.34
CA ILE A 26 11.34 -3.25 -18.61
C ILE A 26 10.02 -3.92 -18.97
N TYR A 27 9.60 -3.83 -20.23
CA TYR A 27 8.39 -4.52 -20.68
C TYR A 27 8.59 -6.04 -20.59
N GLY A 28 7.82 -6.70 -19.71
CA GLY A 28 7.94 -8.12 -19.41
C GLY A 28 6.59 -8.83 -19.39
N ASP A 29 6.42 -9.77 -18.47
CA ASP A 29 5.17 -10.49 -18.32
C ASP A 29 4.04 -9.55 -17.92
N THR A 30 2.85 -9.80 -18.47
CA THR A 30 1.66 -8.98 -18.21
C THR A 30 0.49 -9.87 -17.84
N PHE A 31 -0.40 -9.35 -17.00
CA PHE A 31 -1.70 -9.95 -16.80
C PHE A 31 -2.55 -9.84 -18.06
N ASP A 32 -3.49 -10.78 -18.22
CA ASP A 32 -4.59 -10.56 -19.15
C ASP A 32 -5.45 -9.36 -18.70
N LEU A 33 -6.22 -8.80 -19.64
CA LEU A 33 -6.97 -7.57 -19.39
C LEU A 33 -7.98 -7.68 -18.23
N ARG A 34 -8.63 -8.84 -18.05
CA ARG A 34 -9.61 -9.00 -16.97
C ARG A 34 -8.91 -9.00 -15.62
N THR A 35 -7.78 -9.69 -15.51
CA THR A 35 -6.97 -9.70 -14.29
C THR A 35 -6.36 -8.33 -14.00
N ALA A 36 -5.84 -7.65 -15.03
CA ALA A 36 -5.26 -6.32 -14.89
C ALA A 36 -6.29 -5.29 -14.37
N LEU A 37 -7.52 -5.31 -14.88
CA LEU A 37 -8.59 -4.44 -14.41
C LEU A 37 -8.98 -4.74 -12.96
N ASN A 38 -8.99 -6.01 -12.56
CA ASN A 38 -9.27 -6.39 -11.17
C ASN A 38 -8.18 -5.94 -10.19
N TYR A 39 -6.92 -5.96 -10.60
CA TYR A 39 -5.78 -5.62 -9.75
C TYR A 39 -5.38 -4.14 -9.83
N GLY A 40 -5.83 -3.42 -10.86
CA GLY A 40 -5.50 -2.02 -11.09
C GLY A 40 -4.08 -1.81 -11.64
N THR A 41 -3.43 -2.87 -12.12
CA THR A 41 -2.10 -2.83 -12.75
C THR A 41 -2.01 -3.90 -13.83
N LEU A 42 -1.33 -3.58 -14.95
CA LEU A 42 -1.02 -4.54 -16.00
C LEU A 42 0.15 -5.47 -15.61
N PHE A 43 1.03 -4.95 -14.77
CA PHE A 43 2.33 -5.53 -14.45
C PHE A 43 2.27 -6.27 -13.11
N PRO A 44 2.53 -7.59 -13.07
CA PRO A 44 2.48 -8.39 -11.85
C PRO A 44 3.39 -7.88 -10.73
N GLU A 45 4.58 -7.38 -11.06
CA GLU A 45 5.56 -6.88 -10.11
C GLU A 45 5.12 -5.60 -9.38
N LEU A 46 4.10 -4.91 -9.88
CA LEU A 46 3.53 -3.72 -9.25
C LEU A 46 2.31 -4.05 -8.37
N TYR A 47 1.79 -5.28 -8.42
CA TYR A 47 0.62 -5.65 -7.62
C TYR A 47 0.99 -5.77 -6.14
N ARG A 48 0.54 -4.80 -5.34
CA ARG A 48 0.79 -4.75 -3.88
C ARG A 48 -0.52 -4.48 -3.12
N PRO A 49 -1.31 -5.50 -2.79
CA PRO A 49 -2.55 -5.32 -2.04
C PRO A 49 -2.27 -4.79 -0.64
N TYR A 50 -3.14 -3.93 -0.14
CA TYR A 50 -3.06 -3.47 1.24
C TYR A 50 -3.28 -4.63 2.21
N PRO A 51 -2.52 -4.72 3.32
CA PRO A 51 -2.78 -5.71 4.34
C PRO A 51 -4.21 -5.57 4.84
N ARG A 52 -4.87 -6.71 5.08
CA ARG A 52 -6.21 -6.71 5.67
C ARG A 52 -6.14 -5.98 7.01
N ARG A 53 -7.05 -5.02 7.21
CA ARG A 53 -7.23 -4.41 8.53
C ARG A 53 -7.55 -5.53 9.53
N PRO A 54 -6.83 -5.65 10.65
CA PRO A 54 -7.14 -6.65 11.67
C PRO A 54 -8.58 -6.46 12.19
N ALA A 55 -9.24 -7.58 12.52
CA ALA A 55 -10.56 -7.54 13.14
C ALA A 55 -10.47 -6.82 14.50
N ALA A 56 -11.44 -5.94 14.76
CA ALA A 56 -11.53 -5.14 15.98
C ALA A 56 -11.92 -5.97 17.21
#